data_AF-A0ABC8YZA5-F1
#
_entry.id   AF-A0ABC8YZA5-F1
#
_cell.length_a   1.000
_cell.length_b   1.000
_cell.length_c   1.000
_cell.angle_alpha   90.00
_cell.angle_beta   90.00
_cell.angle_gamma   90.00
#
_symmetry.space_group_name_H-M   'P 1'
#
loop_
_entity.id
_entity.type
_entity.pdbx_description
1 polymer ?
#
loop_
_entity_poly.entity_id
_entity_poly.type
_entity_poly.pdbx_seq_one_letter_code
_entity_poly.pdbx_strand_id
1 'polypeptide(L)' 'MAASRVYATCALLLIGLMLLGQGRMEAAACPLYCLDVDYVTCPSSGAEKLPARCNCCLTPKGCTLHLSDGTQMAC' A
#
# COMPACT_ATOMS: atom_id res chain seq x y z
N MET A 1 -17.27 36.20 29.77
CA MET A 1 -18.04 35.19 29.00
C MET A 1 -17.66 35.11 27.51
N ALA A 2 -17.28 36.21 26.83
CA ALA A 2 -16.88 36.18 25.41
C ALA A 2 -15.57 35.41 25.11
N ALA A 3 -14.52 35.59 25.94
CA ALA A 3 -13.23 34.92 25.74
C ALA A 3 -13.30 33.39 25.79
N SER A 4 -14.20 32.84 26.61
CA SER A 4 -14.42 31.40 26.73
C SER A 4 -15.08 30.81 25.48
N ARG A 5 -15.94 31.58 24.78
CA ARG A 5 -16.53 31.17 23.50
C ARG A 5 -15.54 31.24 22.33
N VAL A 6 -14.64 32.22 22.34
CA VAL A 6 -13.55 32.32 21.35
C VAL A 6 -12.56 31.16 21.52
N TYR A 7 -12.20 30.81 22.76
CA TYR A 7 -11.34 29.67 23.03
C TYR A 7 -11.99 28.34 22.58
N ALA A 8 -13.27 28.14 22.89
CA ALA A 8 -14.01 26.95 22.49
C ALA A 8 -14.12 26.83 20.95
N THR A 9 -14.37 27.93 20.24
CA THR A 9 -14.46 27.94 18.77
C THR A 9 -13.10 27.70 18.10
N CYS A 10 -12.02 28.30 18.61
CA CYS A 10 -10.67 27.98 18.14
C CYS A 10 -10.30 26.51 18.38
N ALA A 11 -10.62 25.96 19.55
CA ALA A 11 -10.35 24.56 19.86
C ALA A 11 -11.09 23.60 18.90
N LEU A 12 -12.37 23.88 18.62
CA LEU A 12 -13.18 23.09 17.67
C LEU A 12 -12.63 23.17 16.23
N LEU A 13 -12.19 24.34 15.78
CA LEU A 13 -11.59 24.52 14.46
C LEU A 13 -10.28 23.73 14.33
N LEU A 14 -9.43 23.77 15.34
CA LEU A 14 -8.17 23.02 15.36
C LEU A 14 -8.42 21.52 15.33
N ILE A 15 -9.38 21.01 16.11
CA ILE A 15 -9.75 19.58 16.09
C ILE A 15 -10.27 19.16 14.71
N GLY A 16 -11.12 19.98 14.07
CA GLY A 16 -11.63 19.71 12.74
C GLY A 16 -10.52 19.63 11.67
N LEU A 17 -9.54 20.53 11.73
CA LEU A 17 -8.38 20.53 10.83
C LEU A 17 -7.52 19.26 10.98
N MET A 18 -7.29 18.81 12.21
CA MET A 18 -6.52 17.59 12.48
C MET A 18 -7.23 16.34 11.96
N LEU A 19 -8.56 16.27 12.09
CA LEU A 19 -9.38 15.15 11.61
C LEU A 19 -9.46 15.10 10.07
N LEU A 20 -9.48 16.25 9.39
CA LEU A 20 -9.43 16.29 7.92
C LEU A 20 -8.09 15.81 7.36
N GLY A 21 -7.01 15.89 8.14
CA GLY A 21 -5.67 15.46 7.74
C GLY A 21 -5.43 13.95 7.79
N GLN A 22 -6.34 13.17 8.37
CA GLN A 22 -6.22 11.71 8.38
C GLN A 22 -6.64 11.14 7.02
N GLY A 23 -5.67 11.10 6.11
CA GLY A 23 -5.79 10.39 4.84
C GLY A 23 -6.28 8.96 5.06
N ARG A 24 -7.20 8.51 4.20
CA ARG A 24 -7.70 7.15 4.21
C ARG A 24 -6.53 6.21 3.91
N MET A 25 -6.10 5.43 4.91
CA MET A 25 -5.27 4.27 4.67
C MET A 25 -6.16 3.22 4.02
N GLU A 26 -6.28 3.25 2.68
CA GLU A 26 -6.91 2.18 1.94
C GLU A 26 -6.01 0.94 2.04
N ALA A 27 -6.41 0.00 2.91
CA ALA A 27 -5.85 -1.33 2.88
C ALA A 27 -6.39 -2.04 1.63
N ALA A 28 -5.53 -2.29 0.65
CA ALA A 28 -5.89 -3.09 -0.50
C ALA A 28 -6.16 -4.53 -0.06
N ALA A 29 -7.39 -5.00 -0.21
CA ALA A 29 -7.72 -6.40 0.00
C ALA A 29 -7.18 -7.22 -1.18
N CYS A 30 -6.19 -8.09 -0.91
CA CYS A 30 -5.63 -8.98 -1.91
C CYS A 30 -6.27 -10.36 -1.85
N PRO A 31 -6.61 -10.96 -3.02
CA PRO A 31 -7.05 -12.34 -3.05
C PRO A 31 -5.91 -13.28 -2.61
N LEU A 32 -6.27 -14.37 -1.94
CA LEU A 32 -5.32 -15.31 -1.33
C LEU A 32 -5.00 -16.52 -2.22
N TYR A 33 -5.26 -16.45 -3.52
CA TYR A 33 -4.81 -17.49 -4.44
C TYR A 33 -3.32 -17.30 -4.76
N CYS A 34 -2.62 -18.41 -4.99
CA CYS A 34 -1.22 -18.40 -5.38
C CYS A 34 -1.08 -18.93 -6.81
N LEU A 35 -0.35 -18.19 -7.63
CA LEU A 35 0.17 -18.64 -8.90
C LEU A 35 1.40 -19.52 -8.64
N ASP A 36 1.71 -20.41 -9.57
CA ASP A 36 2.95 -21.20 -9.55
C ASP A 36 4.11 -20.30 -9.94
N VAL A 37 4.71 -19.64 -8.96
CA VAL A 37 5.79 -18.65 -9.13
C VAL A 37 7.09 -19.25 -8.63
N ASP A 38 8.12 -19.27 -9.48
CA ASP A 38 9.45 -19.72 -9.10
C ASP A 38 10.23 -18.61 -8.38
N TYR A 39 10.21 -17.38 -8.92
CA TYR A 39 10.89 -16.23 -8.33
C TYR A 39 10.28 -14.91 -8.82
N VAL A 40 10.66 -13.82 -8.16
CA VAL A 40 10.30 -12.47 -8.59
C VAL A 40 11.53 -11.62 -8.84
N THR A 41 11.41 -10.66 -9.75
CA THR A 41 12.45 -9.65 -10.01
C THR A 41 11.84 -8.27 -9.86
N CYS A 42 12.48 -7.41 -9.06
CA CYS A 42 12.01 -6.05 -8.84
C CYS A 42 13.08 -5.06 -9.31
N PRO A 43 12.71 -3.94 -9.95
CA PRO A 43 13.67 -2.94 -10.43
C PRO A 43 14.51 -2.35 -9.29
N SER A 44 13.96 -2.28 -8.07
CA SER A 44 14.69 -1.84 -6.88
C SER A 44 15.86 -2.75 -6.49
N SER A 45 15.83 -4.03 -6.89
CA SER A 45 16.86 -5.03 -6.59
C SER A 45 17.63 -5.44 -7.86
N GLY A 46 17.41 -4.75 -8.99
CA GLY A 46 18.02 -5.06 -10.27
C GLY A 46 17.63 -6.43 -10.79
N ALA A 47 18.63 -7.27 -11.11
CA ALA A 47 18.45 -8.61 -11.65
C ALA A 47 18.42 -9.72 -10.57
N GLU A 48 18.39 -9.35 -9.29
CA GLU A 48 18.34 -10.32 -8.20
C GLU A 48 17.03 -11.12 -8.23
N LYS A 49 17.16 -12.46 -8.10
CA LYS A 49 16.02 -13.36 -7.96
C LYS A 49 15.57 -13.39 -6.51
N LEU A 50 14.47 -12.71 -6.24
CA LEU A 50 13.87 -12.63 -4.92
C LEU A 50 12.90 -13.82 -4.69
N PRO A 51 12.61 -14.16 -3.43
CA PRO A 51 11.67 -15.23 -3.10
C PRO A 51 10.31 -15.06 -3.79
N ALA A 52 9.73 -16.18 -4.23
CA ALA A 52 8.43 -16.20 -4.86
C ALA A 52 7.34 -15.54 -3.99
N ARG A 53 6.38 -14.91 -4.66
CA ARG A 53 5.19 -14.31 -4.06
C ARG A 53 3.95 -14.90 -4.73
N CYS A 54 2.86 -15.06 -3.97
CA CYS A 54 1.67 -15.75 -4.46
C CYS A 54 1.03 -15.09 -5.68
N ASN A 55 0.89 -13.77 -5.72
CA ASN A 55 0.26 -13.07 -6.85
C ASN A 55 0.67 -11.59 -6.89
N CYS A 56 0.33 -10.90 -7.97
CA CYS A 56 0.69 -9.49 -8.17
C CYS A 56 0.14 -8.53 -7.12
N CYS A 57 -0.94 -8.87 -6.42
CA CYS A 57 -1.49 -7.99 -5.39
C CYS A 57 -0.60 -7.99 -4.13
N LEU A 58 -0.03 -9.15 -3.80
CA LEU A 58 0.88 -9.33 -2.67
C LEU A 58 2.34 -8.98 -3.00
N THR A 59 2.65 -8.81 -4.28
CA THR A 59 3.95 -8.39 -4.76
C THR A 59 4.05 -6.86 -4.76
N PRO A 60 5.21 -6.27 -4.37
CA PRO A 60 5.41 -4.84 -4.53
C PRO A 60 5.18 -4.39 -5.99
N LYS A 61 4.64 -3.18 -6.15
CA LYS A 61 4.35 -2.60 -7.46
C LYS A 61 5.64 -2.46 -8.29
N GLY A 62 5.54 -2.75 -9.58
CA GLY A 62 6.65 -2.65 -10.53
C GLY A 62 7.56 -3.88 -10.56
N CYS A 63 7.22 -4.97 -9.88
CA CYS A 63 7.97 -6.22 -9.90
C CYS A 63 7.37 -7.23 -10.90
N THR A 64 8.21 -8.09 -11.46
CA THR A 64 7.80 -9.16 -12.37
C THR A 64 7.79 -10.51 -11.64
N LEU A 65 6.70 -11.25 -11.76
CA LEU A 65 6.59 -12.66 -11.39
C LEU A 65 7.13 -13.53 -12.53
N HIS A 66 8.00 -14.48 -12.22
CA HIS A 66 8.45 -15.52 -13.14
C HIS A 66 7.79 -16.82 -12.71
N LEU A 67 6.86 -17.31 -13.53
CA LEU A 67 6.07 -18.50 -13.24
C LEU A 67 6.80 -19.77 -13.65
N SER A 68 6.46 -20.89 -13.02
CA SER A 68 7.10 -22.19 -13.25
C SER A 68 6.82 -22.77 -14.65
N ASP A 69 5.79 -22.26 -15.34
CA ASP A 69 5.51 -22.57 -16.74
C ASP A 69 6.41 -21.80 -17.73
N GLY A 70 7.29 -20.93 -17.23
CA GLY A 70 8.16 -20.06 -18.01
C GLY A 70 7.52 -18.72 -18.41
N THR A 71 6.24 -18.50 -18.07
CA THR A 71 5.55 -17.23 -18.32
C THR A 71 6.06 -16.14 -17.36
N GLN A 72 6.09 -14.90 -17.84
CA GLN A 72 6.41 -13.74 -17.00
C GLN A 72 5.22 -12.80 -16.91
N MET A 73 4.92 -12.32 -15.71
CA MET A 73 3.81 -11.42 -15.44
C MET A 73 4.32 -10.17 -14.72
N ALA A 74 4.16 -9.01 -15.37
CA ALA A 74 4.47 -7.72 -14.75
C ALA A 74 3.37 -7.31 -13.75
N CYS A 75 3.80 -7.00 -12.55
CA CYS A 75 3.06 -6.34 -11.48
C CYS A 75 3.70 -4.95 -11.23
#